data_AF-A0A1G3B1Y4-F1
#
_entry.id   AF-A0A1G3B1Y4-F1
#
_cell.length_a   1.000
_cell.length_b   1.000
_cell.length_c   1.000
_cell.angle_alpha   90.00
_cell.angle_beta   90.00
_cell.angle_gamma   90.00
#
_symmetry.space_group_name_H-M   'P 1'
#
loop_
_entity.id
_entity.type
_entity.pdbx_description
1 polymer ?
#
loop_
_entity_poly.entity_id
_entity_poly.type
_entity_poly.pdbx_seq_one_letter_code
_entity_poly.pdbx_strand_id
1 'polypeptide(L)'
;MDQKQPLNFRLRADVVVRRIFWCFLGIELLIVFLDVFVNHYEWSSVVSIRRMVNITREDSLSNWFSSIQAIIVGSVIWLIAFAVRNQMQDNHYKRKFYCWACIGIFFIYIGIDDAIKFHERMGTACKVLLARFAGSSDPGILYSMYEAFPSYSWQMIFGPFFMAMGIFLLWFLWKELSSKRLWYWFLVGISLYVIAVGLDFVEGLDSGFYKDAGIAGFFSTEDYRIRHMSKTLEEFLEMLGTTVFLTIFLENLFRLSKEWKINISAKS
;
A
#
# COMPACT_ATOMS: atom_id res chain seq x y z
N MET A 1 -9.64 50.56 7.67
CA MET A 1 -9.61 49.10 7.88
C MET A 1 -9.75 48.45 6.53
N ASP A 2 -8.64 48.02 5.92
CA ASP A 2 -8.68 47.26 4.66
C ASP A 2 -9.22 45.85 4.95
N GLN A 3 -10.48 45.61 4.61
CA GLN A 3 -11.00 44.25 4.48
C GLN A 3 -10.27 43.58 3.30
N LYS A 4 -9.21 42.83 3.58
CA LYS A 4 -8.60 41.95 2.60
C LYS A 4 -9.67 40.96 2.13
N GLN A 5 -10.15 41.13 0.91
CA GLN A 5 -11.10 40.21 0.32
C GLN A 5 -10.46 38.82 0.24
N PRO A 6 -11.16 37.75 0.68
CA PRO A 6 -10.64 36.41 0.53
C PRO A 6 -10.49 36.08 -0.96
N LEU A 7 -9.29 35.68 -1.37
CA LEU A 7 -9.08 35.13 -2.72
C LEU A 7 -9.87 33.82 -2.84
N ASN A 8 -10.95 33.86 -3.60
CA ASN A 8 -11.78 32.69 -3.86
C ASN A 8 -11.17 31.88 -5.01
N PHE A 9 -10.42 30.83 -4.69
CA PHE A 9 -9.93 29.88 -5.69
C PHE A 9 -10.97 28.77 -5.91
N ARG A 10 -11.42 28.59 -7.16
CA ARG A 10 -12.26 27.46 -7.55
C ARG A 10 -11.38 26.33 -8.08
N LEU A 11 -11.02 25.38 -7.21
CA LEU A 11 -10.22 24.22 -7.58
C LEU A 11 -11.05 23.29 -8.50
N ARG A 12 -10.52 22.98 -9.69
CA ARG A 12 -11.07 21.92 -10.55
C ARG A 12 -10.62 20.56 -10.04
N ALA A 13 -11.28 20.08 -8.99
CA ALA A 13 -10.93 18.85 -8.28
C ALA A 13 -10.77 17.64 -9.22
N ASP A 14 -11.66 17.49 -10.20
CA ASP A 14 -11.62 16.44 -11.22
C ASP A 14 -10.31 16.44 -12.02
N VAL A 15 -9.85 17.63 -12.45
CA VAL A 15 -8.63 17.79 -13.22
C VAL A 15 -7.40 17.52 -12.36
N VAL A 16 -7.41 17.98 -11.11
CA VAL A 16 -6.30 17.78 -10.17
C VAL A 16 -6.14 16.29 -9.84
N VAL A 17 -7.21 15.62 -9.44
CA VAL A 17 -7.20 14.19 -9.12
C VAL A 17 -6.73 13.35 -10.31
N ARG A 18 -7.23 13.64 -11.51
CA ARG A 18 -6.80 12.93 -12.74
C ARG A 18 -5.33 13.17 -13.07
N ARG A 19 -4.81 14.38 -12.87
CA ARG A 19 -3.38 14.67 -13.08
C ARG A 19 -2.51 13.92 -12.07
N ILE A 20 -2.90 13.89 -10.80
CA ILE A 20 -2.20 13.13 -9.77
C ILE A 20 -2.14 11.65 -10.14
N PHE A 21 -3.28 11.05 -10.53
CA PHE A 21 -3.33 9.65 -10.97
C PHE A 21 -2.33 9.35 -12.11
N TRP A 22 -2.38 10.12 -13.20
CA TRP A 22 -1.50 9.88 -14.35
C TRP A 22 -0.03 10.17 -14.05
N CYS A 23 0.26 11.14 -13.18
CA CYS A 23 1.64 11.40 -12.74
C CYS A 23 2.20 10.22 -11.93
N PHE A 24 1.44 9.70 -10.96
CA PHE A 24 1.88 8.58 -10.13
C PHE A 24 2.01 7.30 -10.96
N LEU A 25 1.01 6.97 -11.78
CA LEU A 25 1.10 5.85 -12.72
C LEU A 25 2.30 5.98 -13.67
N GLY A 26 2.59 7.20 -14.15
CA GLY A 26 3.77 7.45 -14.98
C GLY A 26 5.08 7.19 -14.25
N ILE A 27 5.18 7.54 -12.96
CA ILE A 27 6.35 7.25 -12.12
C ILE A 27 6.46 5.74 -11.86
N GLU A 28 5.37 5.07 -11.50
CA GLU A 28 5.32 3.61 -11.26
C GLU A 28 5.78 2.83 -12.50
N LEU A 29 5.25 3.17 -13.68
CA LEU A 29 5.67 2.56 -14.94
C LEU A 29 7.13 2.86 -15.27
N LEU A 30 7.62 4.05 -14.94
CA LEU A 30 9.04 4.40 -15.11
C LEU A 30 9.92 3.55 -14.19
N ILE A 31 9.51 3.30 -12.94
CA ILE A 31 10.25 2.45 -11.99
C ILE A 31 10.33 1.01 -12.53
N VAL A 32 9.20 0.43 -12.95
CA VAL A 32 9.16 -0.90 -13.56
C VAL A 32 10.04 -0.97 -14.81
N PHE A 33 9.95 0.05 -15.68
CA PHE A 33 10.80 0.15 -16.86
C PHE A 33 12.28 0.16 -16.46
N LEU A 34 12.68 1.01 -15.52
CA LEU A 34 14.07 1.09 -15.06
C LEU A 34 14.55 -0.24 -14.47
N ASP A 35 13.72 -0.92 -13.68
CA ASP A 35 14.06 -2.24 -13.16
C ASP A 35 14.33 -3.26 -14.27
N VAL A 36 13.38 -3.42 -15.21
CA VAL A 36 13.50 -4.38 -16.31
C VAL A 36 14.76 -4.09 -17.15
N PHE A 37 14.98 -2.84 -17.54
CA PHE A 37 16.10 -2.53 -18.43
C PHE A 37 17.47 -2.52 -17.71
N VAL A 38 17.53 -2.01 -16.49
CA VAL A 38 18.81 -1.88 -15.77
C VAL A 38 19.16 -3.16 -14.99
N ASN A 39 18.19 -3.84 -14.38
CA ASN A 39 18.43 -5.07 -13.61
C ASN A 39 18.30 -6.34 -14.45
N HIS A 40 17.23 -6.49 -15.22
CA HIS A 40 16.99 -7.72 -15.99
C HIS A 40 17.84 -7.78 -17.28
N TYR A 41 17.95 -6.67 -18.02
CA TYR A 41 18.80 -6.58 -19.23
C TYR A 41 20.20 -6.03 -18.98
N GLU A 42 20.54 -5.73 -17.72
CA GLU A 42 21.88 -5.30 -17.30
C GLU A 42 22.45 -4.08 -18.06
N TRP A 43 21.61 -3.10 -18.41
CA TRP A 43 22.05 -1.89 -19.13
C TRP A 43 23.10 -1.05 -18.39
N SER A 44 23.29 -1.27 -17.09
CA SER A 44 24.35 -0.66 -16.30
C SER A 44 25.20 -1.73 -15.65
N SER A 45 26.52 -1.64 -15.79
CA SER A 45 27.47 -2.46 -15.05
C SER A 45 27.68 -1.99 -13.60
N VAL A 46 27.16 -0.81 -13.24
CA VAL A 46 27.34 -0.23 -11.91
C VAL A 46 26.30 -0.81 -10.95
N VAL A 47 26.78 -1.66 -10.03
CA VAL A 47 25.95 -2.36 -9.02
C VAL A 47 25.08 -1.39 -8.21
N SER A 48 25.61 -0.23 -7.82
CA SER A 48 24.84 0.75 -7.05
C SER A 48 23.64 1.30 -7.82
N ILE A 49 23.78 1.51 -9.13
CA ILE A 49 22.68 1.99 -9.98
C ILE A 49 21.64 0.88 -10.13
N ARG A 50 22.07 -0.36 -10.40
CA ARG A 50 21.21 -1.54 -10.47
C ARG A 50 20.38 -1.69 -9.19
N ARG A 51 21.05 -1.66 -8.03
CA ARG A 51 20.39 -1.75 -6.70
C ARG A 51 19.37 -0.64 -6.46
N MET A 52 19.69 0.60 -6.82
CA MET A 52 18.82 1.76 -6.61
C MET A 52 17.49 1.64 -7.36
N VAL A 53 17.52 1.12 -8.60
CA VAL A 53 16.31 0.95 -9.43
C VAL A 53 15.76 -0.47 -9.41
N ASN A 54 16.28 -1.34 -8.55
CA ASN A 54 15.77 -2.69 -8.42
C ASN A 54 14.49 -2.65 -7.60
N ILE A 55 13.36 -2.86 -8.26
CA ILE A 55 12.03 -2.77 -7.64
C ILE A 55 11.84 -3.81 -6.54
N THR A 56 12.45 -4.99 -6.68
CA THR A 56 12.35 -6.11 -5.73
C THR A 56 13.26 -5.95 -4.52
N ARG A 57 13.93 -4.80 -4.40
CA ARG A 57 14.77 -4.44 -3.26
C ARG A 57 14.09 -3.38 -2.45
N GLU A 58 14.36 -3.45 -1.17
CA GLU A 58 13.70 -2.57 -0.21
C GLU A 58 14.61 -1.48 0.36
N ASP A 59 15.80 -1.36 -0.21
CA ASP A 59 16.62 -0.15 -0.18
C ASP A 59 16.56 0.60 -1.54
N SER A 60 15.46 0.44 -2.30
CA SER A 60 15.30 0.97 -3.65
C SER A 60 14.47 2.26 -3.73
N LEU A 61 14.50 2.89 -4.90
CA LEU A 61 13.62 4.00 -5.25
C LEU A 61 12.14 3.61 -5.19
N SER A 62 11.82 2.35 -5.52
CA SER A 62 10.44 1.85 -5.48
C SER A 62 9.90 1.87 -4.05
N ASN A 63 10.63 1.24 -3.11
CA ASN A 63 10.23 1.20 -1.71
C ASN A 63 10.08 2.61 -1.12
N TRP A 64 11.02 3.52 -1.44
CA TRP A 64 10.89 4.92 -1.00
C TRP A 64 9.61 5.58 -1.53
N PHE A 65 9.27 5.35 -2.80
CA PHE A 65 8.09 5.92 -3.42
C PHE A 65 6.79 5.31 -2.85
N SER A 66 6.66 3.97 -2.80
CA SER A 66 5.51 3.24 -2.25
C SER A 66 5.23 3.63 -0.80
N SER A 67 6.27 3.67 0.04
CA SER A 67 6.18 4.06 1.44
C SER A 67 5.63 5.48 1.63
N ILE A 68 6.17 6.45 0.89
CA ILE A 68 5.70 7.85 0.95
C ILE A 68 4.27 7.96 0.40
N GLN A 69 3.98 7.26 -0.69
CA GLN A 69 2.67 7.24 -1.31
C GLN A 69 1.59 6.74 -0.33
N ALA A 70 1.85 5.66 0.42
CA ALA A 70 0.96 5.17 1.47
C ALA A 70 0.76 6.18 2.62
N ILE A 71 1.84 6.85 3.05
CA ILE A 71 1.75 7.93 4.06
C ILE A 71 0.90 9.11 3.55
N ILE A 72 1.03 9.47 2.27
CA ILE A 72 0.21 10.52 1.65
C ILE A 72 -1.26 10.10 1.64
N VAL A 73 -1.58 8.85 1.29
CA VAL A 73 -2.95 8.32 1.36
C VAL A 73 -3.50 8.46 2.78
N GLY A 74 -2.75 7.98 3.79
CA GLY A 74 -3.17 8.08 5.19
C GLY A 74 -3.35 9.54 5.65
N SER A 75 -2.51 10.45 5.18
CA SER A 75 -2.61 11.89 5.45
C SER A 75 -3.87 12.51 4.84
N VAL A 76 -4.20 12.17 3.59
CA VAL A 76 -5.45 12.60 2.93
C VAL A 76 -6.67 12.07 3.70
N ILE A 77 -6.61 10.83 4.18
CA ILE A 77 -7.68 10.24 4.98
C ILE A 77 -7.83 10.94 6.34
N TRP A 78 -6.73 11.37 6.96
CA TRP A 78 -6.79 12.22 8.15
C TRP A 78 -7.47 13.56 7.87
N LEU A 79 -7.20 14.19 6.72
CA LEU A 79 -7.92 15.40 6.30
C LEU A 79 -9.42 15.13 6.14
N ILE A 80 -9.82 13.96 5.62
CA ILE A 80 -11.23 13.53 5.58
C ILE A 80 -11.80 13.40 6.99
N ALA A 81 -11.08 12.76 7.91
CA ALA A 81 -11.51 12.63 9.31
C ALA A 81 -11.78 14.00 9.94
N PHE A 82 -10.84 14.95 9.79
CA PHE A 82 -11.01 16.32 10.29
C PHE A 82 -12.16 17.06 9.61
N ALA A 83 -12.33 16.92 8.30
CA ALA A 83 -13.44 17.51 7.57
C ALA A 83 -14.79 16.99 8.10
N VAL A 84 -14.93 15.68 8.29
CA VAL A 84 -16.12 15.04 8.86
C VAL A 84 -16.42 15.57 10.26
N ARG A 85 -15.40 15.71 11.12
CA ARG A 85 -15.56 16.23 12.48
C ARG A 85 -16.02 17.69 12.51
N ASN A 86 -15.52 18.52 11.60
CA ASN A 86 -15.80 19.96 11.58
C ASN A 86 -17.12 20.30 10.88
N GLN A 87 -17.58 19.47 9.95
CA GLN A 87 -18.75 19.77 9.12
C GLN A 87 -20.04 19.07 9.58
N MET A 88 -19.94 17.93 10.27
CA MET A 88 -21.13 17.20 10.71
C MET A 88 -21.60 17.67 12.09
N GLN A 89 -22.85 18.12 12.18
CA GLN A 89 -23.53 18.50 13.44
C GLN A 89 -24.31 17.33 14.09
N ASP A 90 -24.38 16.17 13.41
CA ASP A 90 -25.16 15.01 13.88
C ASP A 90 -24.45 14.22 14.98
N ASN A 91 -25.21 13.62 15.92
CA ASN A 91 -24.71 12.84 17.06
C ASN A 91 -23.71 11.71 16.71
N HIS A 92 -23.62 11.26 15.45
CA HIS A 92 -22.72 10.20 15.02
C HIS A 92 -21.35 10.67 14.47
N TYR A 93 -21.08 11.99 14.41
CA TYR A 93 -19.83 12.50 13.83
C TYR A 93 -18.57 11.96 14.53
N LYS A 94 -18.61 11.73 15.84
CA LYS A 94 -17.49 11.19 16.62
C LYS A 94 -17.11 9.78 16.17
N ARG A 95 -18.10 8.91 15.95
CA ARG A 95 -17.86 7.53 15.48
C ARG A 95 -17.23 7.55 14.10
N LYS A 96 -17.78 8.35 13.18
CA LYS A 96 -17.24 8.48 11.82
C LYS A 96 -15.81 9.02 11.82
N PHE A 97 -15.53 10.02 12.65
CA PHE A 97 -14.19 10.55 12.85
C PHE A 97 -13.21 9.45 13.25
N TYR A 98 -13.52 8.65 14.28
CA TYR A 98 -12.61 7.58 14.72
C TYR A 98 -12.44 6.47 13.68
N CYS A 99 -13.50 6.13 12.93
CA CYS A 99 -13.38 5.17 11.83
C CYS A 99 -12.44 5.69 10.73
N TRP A 100 -12.61 6.93 10.28
CA TRP A 100 -11.69 7.53 9.30
C TRP A 100 -10.26 7.69 9.84
N ALA A 101 -10.10 8.11 11.10
CA ALA A 101 -8.79 8.21 11.74
C ALA A 101 -8.08 6.85 11.85
N CYS A 102 -8.83 5.78 12.17
CA CYS A 102 -8.31 4.41 12.19
C CYS A 102 -7.74 4.01 10.83
N ILE A 103 -8.47 4.31 9.74
CA ILE A 103 -8.01 4.04 8.37
C ILE A 103 -6.76 4.89 8.04
N GLY A 104 -6.76 6.17 8.42
CA GLY A 104 -5.60 7.05 8.21
C GLY A 104 -4.35 6.55 8.92
N ILE A 105 -4.49 6.10 10.17
CA ILE A 105 -3.40 5.45 10.94
C ILE A 105 -2.95 4.18 10.24
N PHE A 106 -3.87 3.35 9.76
CA PHE A 106 -3.55 2.11 9.07
C PHE A 106 -2.68 2.35 7.81
N PHE A 107 -3.05 3.29 6.95
CA PHE A 107 -2.24 3.60 5.76
C PHE A 107 -0.88 4.23 6.10
N ILE A 108 -0.80 5.07 7.13
CA ILE A 108 0.49 5.57 7.63
C ILE A 108 1.34 4.41 8.16
N TYR A 109 0.73 3.47 8.89
CA TYR A 109 1.41 2.29 9.38
C TYR A 109 1.98 1.45 8.22
N ILE A 110 1.19 1.17 7.18
CA ILE A 110 1.66 0.44 5.99
C ILE A 110 2.88 1.14 5.37
N GLY A 111 2.84 2.46 5.20
CA GLY A 111 3.99 3.17 4.64
C GLY A 111 5.23 3.22 5.54
N ILE A 112 5.06 3.16 6.87
CA ILE A 112 6.19 3.03 7.81
C ILE A 112 6.75 1.61 7.79
N ASP A 113 5.85 0.63 7.78
CA ASP A 113 6.15 -0.80 7.76
C ASP A 113 7.01 -1.17 6.55
N ASP A 114 6.61 -0.72 5.36
CA ASP A 114 7.34 -0.88 4.10
C ASP A 114 8.73 -0.22 4.14
N ALA A 115 8.80 1.02 4.65
CA ALA A 115 10.06 1.76 4.78
C ALA A 115 11.09 1.09 5.71
N ILE A 116 10.64 0.35 6.73
CA ILE A 116 11.53 -0.25 7.74
C ILE A 116 11.50 -1.78 7.76
N LYS A 117 10.72 -2.42 6.87
CA LYS A 117 10.52 -3.88 6.82
C LYS A 117 9.99 -4.44 8.13
N PHE A 118 9.04 -3.76 8.76
CA PHE A 118 8.66 -4.13 10.13
C PHE A 118 8.04 -5.53 10.18
N HIS A 119 7.09 -5.84 9.30
CA HIS A 119 6.43 -7.14 9.24
C HIS A 119 7.42 -8.27 8.89
N GLU A 120 8.37 -8.02 7.97
CA GLU A 120 9.40 -9.00 7.62
C GLU A 120 10.34 -9.30 8.81
N ARG A 121 10.81 -8.25 9.49
CA ARG A 121 11.71 -8.36 10.65
C ARG A 121 11.02 -9.08 11.80
N MET A 122 9.76 -8.76 12.05
CA MET A 122 8.94 -9.44 13.05
C MET A 122 8.68 -10.91 12.67
N GLY A 123 8.42 -11.20 11.40
CA GLY A 123 8.30 -12.57 10.89
C GLY A 123 9.58 -13.39 11.11
N THR A 124 10.73 -12.80 10.81
CA THR A 124 12.06 -13.41 11.03
C THR A 124 12.33 -13.64 12.52
N ALA A 125 12.04 -12.66 13.37
CA ALA A 125 12.19 -12.80 14.82
C ALA A 125 11.30 -13.91 15.38
N CYS A 126 10.05 -14.01 14.92
CA CYS A 126 9.12 -15.07 15.30
C CYS A 126 9.64 -16.45 14.89
N LYS A 127 10.13 -16.60 13.65
CA LYS A 127 10.78 -17.83 13.17
C LYS A 127 11.94 -18.27 14.07
N VAL A 128 12.82 -17.34 14.44
CA VAL A 128 13.96 -17.63 15.34
C VAL A 128 13.48 -18.05 16.73
N LEU A 129 12.43 -17.42 17.26
CA LEU A 129 11.87 -17.80 18.56
C LEU A 129 11.24 -19.20 18.50
N LEU A 130 10.43 -19.48 17.49
CA LEU A 130 9.76 -20.78 17.31
C LEU A 130 10.76 -21.92 17.09
N ALA A 131 11.83 -21.69 16.34
CA ALA A 131 12.91 -22.67 16.17
C ALA A 131 13.59 -23.07 17.50
N ARG A 132 13.59 -22.20 18.52
CA ARG A 132 14.12 -22.55 19.86
C ARG A 132 13.20 -23.50 20.62
N PHE A 133 11.89 -23.51 20.31
CA PHE A 133 10.92 -24.42 20.91
C PHE A 133 10.88 -25.79 20.21
N ALA A 134 11.45 -25.92 19.01
CA ALA A 134 11.53 -27.17 18.25
C ALA A 134 12.21 -28.31 19.01
N GLY A 135 13.16 -27.99 19.92
CA GLY A 135 13.87 -28.96 20.75
C GLY A 135 13.17 -29.30 22.08
N SER A 136 11.99 -28.72 22.35
CA SER A 136 11.23 -29.00 23.56
C SER A 136 10.29 -30.19 23.38
N SER A 137 10.05 -30.95 24.45
CA SER A 137 9.20 -32.16 24.44
C SER A 137 7.72 -31.89 24.14
N ASP A 138 7.28 -30.64 24.18
CA ASP A 138 5.97 -30.17 23.75
C ASP A 138 6.13 -28.83 23.02
N PRO A 139 6.30 -28.83 21.69
CA PRO A 139 6.54 -27.62 20.90
C PRO A 139 5.36 -26.63 20.94
N GLY A 140 4.18 -27.08 21.41
CA GLY A 140 2.97 -26.27 21.49
C GLY A 140 2.30 -26.02 20.14
N ILE A 141 1.04 -25.56 20.20
CA ILE A 141 0.17 -25.35 19.03
C ILE A 141 0.77 -24.34 18.04
N LEU A 142 1.44 -23.30 18.52
CA LEU A 142 2.01 -22.25 17.67
C LEU A 142 3.16 -22.76 16.79
N TYR A 143 3.98 -23.67 17.30
CA TYR A 143 5.03 -24.29 16.51
C TYR A 143 4.45 -25.20 15.42
N SER A 144 3.44 -26.01 15.76
CA SER A 144 2.75 -26.87 14.78
C SER A 144 2.07 -26.06 13.67
N MET A 145 1.48 -24.91 14.01
CA MET A 145 0.90 -24.00 13.00
C MET A 145 1.97 -23.40 12.10
N TYR A 146 3.13 -23.04 12.65
CA TYR A 146 4.27 -22.53 11.90
C TYR A 146 4.84 -23.55 10.92
N GLU A 147 5.07 -24.78 11.36
CA GLU A 147 5.56 -25.88 10.50
C GLU A 147 4.58 -26.22 9.37
N ALA A 148 3.27 -26.09 9.62
CA ALA A 148 2.24 -26.34 8.62
C ALA A 148 2.03 -25.16 7.64
N PHE A 149 2.59 -23.98 7.91
CA PHE A 149 2.38 -22.79 7.09
C PHE A 149 3.44 -22.71 5.99
N PRO A 150 3.06 -22.79 4.71
CA PRO A 150 4.00 -23.03 3.62
C PRO A 150 4.69 -21.76 3.08
N SER A 151 4.39 -20.58 3.65
CA SER A 151 4.84 -19.29 3.11
C SER A 151 5.49 -18.41 4.19
N TYR A 152 5.64 -17.12 3.92
CA TYR A 152 6.35 -16.20 4.80
C TYR A 152 5.72 -16.11 6.18
N SER A 153 6.56 -16.19 7.22
CA SER A 153 6.12 -16.22 8.62
C SER A 153 5.39 -14.94 9.06
N TRP A 154 5.64 -13.81 8.38
CA TRP A 154 4.95 -12.56 8.66
C TRP A 154 3.43 -12.69 8.42
N GLN A 155 3.02 -13.47 7.41
CA GLN A 155 1.62 -13.61 7.01
C GLN A 155 0.79 -14.28 8.10
N MET A 156 1.37 -15.19 8.89
CA MET A 156 0.68 -15.76 10.05
C MET A 156 0.42 -14.73 11.15
N ILE A 157 1.31 -13.75 11.31
CA ILE A 157 1.27 -12.77 12.39
C ILE A 157 0.35 -11.60 12.00
N PHE A 158 0.61 -11.01 10.84
CA PHE A 158 -0.06 -9.79 10.38
C PHE A 158 -1.22 -10.06 9.43
N GLY A 159 -1.24 -11.19 8.72
CA GLY A 159 -2.31 -11.55 7.79
C GLY A 159 -3.71 -11.50 8.42
N PRO A 160 -3.95 -12.06 9.63
CA PRO A 160 -5.25 -11.94 10.30
C PRO A 160 -5.64 -10.48 10.60
N PHE A 161 -4.68 -9.65 10.99
CA PHE A 161 -4.91 -8.22 11.25
C PHE A 161 -5.25 -7.46 9.97
N PHE A 162 -4.50 -7.69 8.89
CA PHE A 162 -4.76 -7.09 7.58
C PHE A 162 -6.09 -7.57 6.99
N MET A 163 -6.46 -8.84 7.16
CA MET A 163 -7.77 -9.34 6.76
C MET A 163 -8.91 -8.65 7.53
N ALA A 164 -8.77 -8.52 8.85
CA ALA A 164 -9.76 -7.81 9.66
C ALA A 164 -9.88 -6.33 9.26
N MET A 165 -8.76 -5.67 8.97
CA MET A 165 -8.75 -4.30 8.44
C MET A 165 -9.40 -4.22 7.06
N GLY A 166 -9.13 -5.16 6.15
CA GLY A 166 -9.76 -5.23 4.82
C GLY A 166 -11.28 -5.35 4.91
N ILE A 167 -11.79 -6.23 5.79
CA ILE A 167 -13.23 -6.37 6.08
C ILE A 167 -13.80 -5.06 6.63
N PHE A 168 -13.09 -4.43 7.57
CA PHE A 168 -13.50 -3.15 8.13
C PHE A 168 -13.57 -2.04 7.07
N LEU A 169 -12.58 -1.95 6.18
CA LEU A 169 -12.56 -1.01 5.05
C LEU A 169 -13.76 -1.24 4.12
N LEU A 170 -14.01 -2.48 3.71
CA LEU A 170 -15.15 -2.84 2.87
C LEU A 170 -16.47 -2.42 3.52
N TRP A 171 -16.68 -2.78 4.78
CA TRP A 171 -17.91 -2.47 5.51
C TRP A 171 -18.12 -0.96 5.72
N PHE A 172 -17.06 -0.23 6.10
CA PHE A 172 -17.16 1.19 6.42
C PHE A 172 -17.28 2.04 5.15
N LEU A 173 -16.42 1.79 4.15
CA LEU A 173 -16.38 2.59 2.92
C LEU A 173 -17.58 2.33 2.01
N TRP A 174 -18.21 1.15 2.08
CA TRP A 174 -19.50 0.91 1.41
C TRP A 174 -20.55 1.95 1.83
N LYS A 175 -20.52 2.36 3.11
CA LYS A 175 -21.50 3.29 3.68
C LYS A 175 -21.12 4.76 3.51
N GLU A 176 -19.81 5.06 3.53
CA GLU A 176 -19.33 6.45 3.54
C GLU A 176 -18.96 6.99 2.16
N LEU A 177 -18.59 6.15 1.19
CA LEU A 177 -18.29 6.63 -0.15
C LEU A 177 -19.58 7.07 -0.86
N SER A 178 -19.69 8.38 -1.09
CA SER A 178 -20.89 9.04 -1.64
C SER A 178 -21.28 8.59 -3.06
N SER A 179 -20.37 7.95 -3.81
CA SER A 179 -20.59 7.57 -5.20
C SER A 179 -20.28 6.10 -5.44
N LYS A 180 -21.18 5.39 -6.13
CA LYS A 180 -20.95 4.03 -6.62
C LYS A 180 -19.67 3.91 -7.45
N ARG A 181 -19.31 4.97 -8.20
CA ARG A 181 -18.06 5.01 -8.96
C ARG A 181 -16.85 4.88 -8.04
N LEU A 182 -16.79 5.66 -6.96
CA LEU A 182 -15.70 5.61 -5.99
C LEU A 182 -15.62 4.24 -5.32
N TRP A 183 -16.78 3.65 -5.01
CA TRP A 183 -16.86 2.30 -4.48
C TRP A 183 -16.29 1.24 -5.44
N TYR A 184 -16.64 1.28 -6.74
CA TYR A 184 -16.08 0.33 -7.70
C TYR A 184 -14.56 0.51 -7.89
N TRP A 185 -14.07 1.75 -7.93
CA TRP A 185 -12.63 1.98 -7.95
C TRP A 185 -11.95 1.51 -6.66
N PHE A 186 -12.61 1.64 -5.51
CA PHE A 186 -12.10 1.10 -4.25
C PHE A 186 -11.97 -0.43 -4.31
N LEU A 187 -12.97 -1.12 -4.86
CA LEU A 187 -12.89 -2.56 -5.09
C LEU A 187 -11.74 -2.94 -6.02
N VAL A 188 -11.50 -2.17 -7.09
CA VAL A 188 -10.32 -2.36 -7.96
C VAL A 188 -9.03 -2.23 -7.14
N GLY A 189 -8.89 -1.19 -6.33
CA GLY A 189 -7.71 -1.01 -5.47
C GLY A 189 -7.49 -2.18 -4.50
N ILE A 190 -8.55 -2.65 -3.84
CA ILE A 190 -8.49 -3.83 -2.96
C ILE A 190 -8.11 -5.09 -3.75
N SER A 191 -8.66 -5.30 -4.94
CA SER A 191 -8.31 -6.45 -5.78
C SER A 191 -6.84 -6.46 -6.18
N LEU A 192 -6.25 -5.29 -6.48
CA LEU A 192 -4.82 -5.19 -6.78
C LEU A 192 -3.96 -5.66 -5.60
N TYR A 193 -4.28 -5.18 -4.38
CA TYR A 193 -3.60 -5.64 -3.16
C TYR A 193 -3.80 -7.12 -2.86
N VAL A 194 -5.02 -7.65 -3.04
CA VAL A 194 -5.29 -9.08 -2.83
C VAL A 194 -4.47 -9.94 -3.79
N ILE A 195 -4.31 -9.49 -5.05
CA ILE A 195 -3.45 -10.17 -6.02
C ILE A 195 -1.98 -10.05 -5.60
N ALA A 196 -1.52 -8.87 -5.17
CA ALA A 196 -0.14 -8.67 -4.71
C ALA A 196 0.20 -9.56 -3.51
N VAL A 197 -0.62 -9.58 -2.46
CA VAL A 197 -0.45 -10.48 -1.30
C VAL A 197 -0.50 -11.96 -1.73
N GLY A 198 -1.30 -12.29 -2.75
CA GLY A 198 -1.33 -13.63 -3.34
C GLY A 198 -0.02 -14.00 -4.06
N LEU A 199 0.60 -13.06 -4.76
CA LEU A 199 1.92 -13.23 -5.36
C LEU A 199 2.98 -13.42 -4.26
N ASP A 200 3.00 -12.56 -3.23
CA ASP A 200 3.91 -12.67 -2.09
C ASP A 200 3.79 -14.05 -1.40
N PHE A 201 2.56 -14.54 -1.22
CA PHE A 201 2.33 -15.89 -0.70
C PHE A 201 2.99 -16.97 -1.55
N VAL A 202 2.82 -16.92 -2.88
CA VAL A 202 3.42 -17.89 -3.80
C VAL A 202 4.95 -17.79 -3.79
N GLU A 203 5.49 -16.59 -3.64
CA GLU A 203 6.94 -16.38 -3.56
C GLU A 203 7.59 -16.86 -2.26
N GLY A 204 6.80 -16.95 -1.20
CA GLY A 204 7.22 -17.52 0.09
C GLY A 204 7.21 -19.04 0.12
N LEU A 205 6.65 -19.71 -0.90
CA LEU A 205 6.72 -21.16 -1.05
C LEU A 205 8.16 -21.64 -1.28
N ASP A 206 8.39 -22.95 -1.11
CA ASP A 206 9.70 -23.58 -1.21
C ASP A 206 10.49 -23.16 -2.47
N SER A 207 11.81 -22.99 -2.30
CA SER A 207 12.72 -22.63 -3.38
C SER A 207 12.69 -23.70 -4.47
N GLY A 208 12.11 -23.37 -5.63
CA GLY A 208 11.86 -24.33 -6.71
C GLY A 208 10.39 -24.45 -7.11
N PHE A 209 9.45 -23.82 -6.39
CA PHE A 209 8.02 -23.85 -6.74
C PHE A 209 7.75 -23.52 -8.23
N TYR A 210 8.34 -22.46 -8.78
CA TYR A 210 8.09 -22.08 -10.17
C TYR A 210 8.68 -23.10 -11.16
N LYS A 211 9.79 -23.76 -10.79
CA LYS A 211 10.36 -24.88 -11.54
C LYS A 211 9.47 -26.13 -11.46
N ASP A 212 9.06 -26.52 -10.27
CA ASP A 212 8.31 -27.75 -10.00
C ASP A 212 6.87 -27.67 -10.53
N ALA A 213 6.27 -26.48 -10.51
CA ALA A 213 4.99 -26.18 -11.15
C ALA A 213 5.08 -26.08 -12.69
N GLY A 214 6.28 -26.22 -13.28
CA GLY A 214 6.49 -26.18 -14.73
C GLY A 214 6.43 -24.77 -15.36
N ILE A 215 6.30 -23.72 -14.56
CA ILE A 215 6.20 -22.33 -15.02
C ILE A 215 7.52 -21.88 -15.66
N ALA A 216 8.65 -22.21 -15.03
CA ALA A 216 9.99 -21.97 -15.59
C ALA A 216 10.20 -22.66 -16.93
N GLY A 217 9.73 -23.90 -17.04
CA GLY A 217 9.75 -24.67 -18.29
C GLY A 217 8.90 -24.03 -19.38
N PHE A 218 7.69 -23.57 -19.05
CA PHE A 218 6.77 -22.93 -20.00
C PHE A 218 7.38 -21.66 -20.62
N PHE A 219 8.02 -20.82 -19.81
CA PHE A 219 8.65 -19.58 -20.28
C PHE A 219 10.09 -19.77 -20.79
N SER A 220 10.62 -21.00 -20.78
CA SER A 220 12.01 -21.30 -21.19
C SER A 220 13.04 -20.42 -20.49
N THR A 221 12.85 -20.19 -19.18
CA THR A 221 13.63 -19.25 -18.38
C THR A 221 14.01 -19.87 -17.04
N GLU A 222 14.94 -19.23 -16.33
CA GLU A 222 15.36 -19.65 -15.00
C GLU A 222 14.36 -19.20 -13.91
N ASP A 223 14.26 -20.01 -12.86
CA ASP A 223 13.37 -19.78 -11.70
C ASP A 223 13.54 -18.39 -11.09
N TYR A 224 14.79 -17.94 -10.92
CA TYR A 224 15.09 -16.62 -10.37
C TYR A 224 14.52 -15.47 -11.21
N ARG A 225 14.44 -15.63 -12.53
CA ARG A 225 13.89 -14.59 -13.43
C ARG A 225 12.39 -14.47 -13.27
N ILE A 226 11.70 -15.60 -13.13
CA ILE A 226 10.25 -15.60 -12.87
C ILE A 226 9.97 -15.00 -11.50
N ARG A 227 10.73 -15.41 -10.47
CA ARG A 227 10.59 -14.84 -9.13
C ARG A 227 10.81 -13.33 -9.11
N HIS A 228 11.84 -12.84 -9.81
CA HIS A 228 12.08 -11.40 -9.93
C HIS A 228 10.92 -10.67 -10.63
N MET A 229 10.38 -11.23 -11.71
CA MET A 229 9.23 -10.64 -12.42
C MET A 229 7.93 -10.72 -11.60
N SER A 230 7.73 -11.78 -10.81
CA SER A 230 6.63 -11.89 -9.85
C SER A 230 6.70 -10.77 -8.82
N LYS A 231 7.87 -10.56 -8.20
CA LYS A 231 8.12 -9.47 -7.25
C LYS A 231 7.90 -8.11 -7.88
N THR A 232 8.37 -7.93 -9.11
CA THR A 232 8.17 -6.69 -9.87
C THR A 232 6.69 -6.41 -10.10
N LEU A 233 5.91 -7.44 -10.40
CA LEU A 233 4.47 -7.32 -10.59
C LEU A 233 3.76 -7.05 -9.26
N GLU A 234 4.10 -7.76 -8.19
CA GLU A 234 3.60 -7.54 -6.84
C GLU A 234 3.76 -6.07 -6.43
N GLU A 235 5.00 -5.57 -6.40
CA GLU A 235 5.35 -4.19 -6.04
C GLU A 235 4.59 -3.16 -6.89
N PHE A 236 4.48 -3.41 -8.20
CA PHE A 236 3.71 -2.54 -9.09
C PHE A 236 2.21 -2.54 -8.76
N LEU A 237 1.62 -3.69 -8.46
CA LEU A 237 0.20 -3.80 -8.11
C LEU A 237 -0.09 -3.09 -6.78
N GLU A 238 0.81 -3.16 -5.80
CA GLU A 238 0.67 -2.45 -4.53
C GLU A 238 0.74 -0.93 -4.72
N MET A 239 1.72 -0.43 -5.48
CA MET A 239 1.81 0.98 -5.83
C MET A 239 0.56 1.45 -6.59
N LEU A 240 0.14 0.71 -7.62
CA LEU A 240 -1.04 1.05 -8.40
C LEU A 240 -2.31 1.06 -7.53
N GLY A 241 -2.47 0.08 -6.66
CA GLY A 241 -3.55 0.02 -5.67
C GLY A 241 -3.56 1.24 -4.76
N THR A 242 -2.39 1.66 -4.29
CA THR A 242 -2.21 2.86 -3.48
C THR A 242 -2.54 4.14 -4.24
N THR A 243 -2.16 4.24 -5.52
CA THR A 243 -2.54 5.35 -6.42
C THR A 243 -4.04 5.43 -6.62
N VAL A 244 -4.71 4.29 -6.79
CA VAL A 244 -6.17 4.21 -6.88
C VAL A 244 -6.81 4.70 -5.57
N PHE A 245 -6.32 4.25 -4.41
CA PHE A 245 -6.80 4.74 -3.11
C PHE A 245 -6.60 6.25 -2.95
N LEU A 246 -5.42 6.77 -3.28
CA LEU A 246 -5.14 8.20 -3.23
C LEU A 246 -6.16 9.01 -4.05
N THR A 247 -6.42 8.55 -5.26
CA THR A 247 -7.37 9.17 -6.20
C THR A 247 -8.78 9.19 -5.62
N ILE A 248 -9.24 8.07 -5.05
CA ILE A 248 -10.56 7.94 -4.43
C ILE A 248 -10.71 8.86 -3.23
N PHE A 249 -9.73 8.86 -2.34
CA PHE A 249 -9.81 9.65 -1.10
C PHE A 249 -9.64 11.15 -1.37
N LEU A 250 -8.81 11.55 -2.34
CA LEU A 250 -8.77 12.94 -2.78
C LEU A 250 -10.10 13.39 -3.39
N GLU A 251 -10.71 12.59 -4.26
CA GLU A 251 -12.02 12.93 -4.83
C GLU A 251 -13.09 13.01 -3.74
N ASN A 252 -13.08 12.10 -2.76
CA ASN A 252 -13.98 12.13 -1.63
C ASN A 252 -13.75 13.38 -0.76
N LEU A 253 -12.50 13.73 -0.47
CA LEU A 253 -12.13 14.93 0.29
C LEU A 253 -12.64 16.20 -0.39
N PHE A 254 -12.41 16.33 -1.71
CA PHE A 254 -12.87 17.52 -2.45
C PHE A 254 -14.40 17.63 -2.53
N ARG A 255 -15.12 16.51 -2.48
CA ARG A 255 -16.60 16.52 -2.43
C ARG A 255 -17.14 16.97 -1.07
N LEU A 256 -16.42 16.75 0.02
CA LEU A 256 -16.84 17.18 1.35
C LEU A 256 -16.80 18.70 1.52
N SER A 257 -15.96 19.41 0.78
CA SER A 257 -15.87 20.88 0.84
C SER A 257 -16.34 21.52 -0.47
N LYS A 258 -17.52 22.13 -0.47
CA LYS A 258 -18.04 22.88 -1.64
C LYS A 258 -17.21 24.14 -1.95
N GLU A 259 -16.52 24.71 -0.96
CA GLU A 259 -15.63 25.87 -1.10
C GLU A 259 -14.39 25.69 -0.21
N TRP A 260 -13.19 25.74 -0.80
CA TRP A 260 -11.93 25.85 -0.06
C TRP A 260 -11.60 27.34 0.12
N LYS A 261 -11.68 27.85 1.34
CA LYS A 261 -11.28 29.23 1.69
C LYS A 261 -9.93 29.18 2.39
N ILE A 262 -8.89 29.68 1.72
CA ILE A 262 -7.56 29.83 2.31
C ILE A 262 -7.46 31.24 2.89
N ASN A 263 -7.52 31.35 4.22
CA ASN A 263 -7.31 32.62 4.91
C ASN A 263 -5.81 32.85 5.11
N ILE A 264 -5.22 33.74 4.31
CA ILE A 264 -3.83 34.16 4.50
C ILE A 264 -3.81 35.23 5.61
N SER A 265 -3.48 34.82 6.83
CA SER A 265 -3.16 35.75 7.91
C SER A 265 -1.68 36.15 7.81
N ALA A 266 -1.40 37.43 7.59
CA ALA A 266 -0.05 37.94 7.79
C ALA A 266 0.16 38.02 9.31
N LYS A 267 1.19 37.34 9.84
CA LYS A 267 1.66 37.59 11.20
C LYS A 267 2.08 39.07 11.27
N SER A 268 1.36 39.85 12.07
CA SER A 268 1.80 41.19 12.52
C SER A 268 2.88 41.04 13.58
#